data_AF-A0A2U0SU74-F1
#
_entry.id   AF-A0A2U0SU74-F1
#
_cell.length_a   1.000
_cell.length_b   1.000
_cell.length_c   1.000
_cell.angle_alpha   90.00
_cell.angle_beta   90.00
_cell.angle_gamma   90.00
#
_symmetry.space_group_name_H-M   'P 1'
#
loop_
_entity.id
_entity.type
_entity.pdbx_description
1 polymer ?
#
loop_
_entity_poly.entity_id
_entity_poly.type
_entity_poly.pdbx_seq_one_letter_code
_entity_poly.pdbx_strand_id
1 'polypeptide(L)'
;MRATSHPSKEQVRAYMRRRERALQPPPPPDEIRRQLAWCRVDAFPGMCLPATPAGLAAQGWHLSADMARLGTLMAIAWLMHGGVAHRKN
;
A
#
# COMPACT_ATOMS: atom_id res chain seq x y z
N MET A 1 16.28 18.70 0.23
CA MET A 1 16.19 18.64 1.71
C MET A 1 15.31 17.45 2.07
N ARG A 2 15.81 16.50 2.89
CA ARG A 2 15.05 15.30 3.27
C ARG A 2 14.07 15.68 4.38
N ALA A 3 12.76 15.52 4.15
CA ALA A 3 11.76 15.77 5.18
C ALA A 3 11.76 14.59 6.18
N THR A 4 12.21 14.85 7.41
CA THR A 4 12.08 13.91 8.51
C THR A 4 10.73 14.15 9.19
N SER A 5 9.88 13.12 9.23
CA SER A 5 8.67 13.14 10.05
C SER A 5 9.10 13.09 11.51
N HIS A 6 8.95 14.19 12.26
CA HIS A 6 9.27 14.20 13.68
C HIS A 6 8.02 13.82 14.50
N PRO A 7 8.08 12.80 15.37
CA PRO A 7 6.94 12.43 16.20
C PRO A 7 6.60 13.55 17.18
N SER A 8 5.33 13.64 17.56
CA SER A 8 4.91 14.58 18.59
C SER A 8 5.49 14.17 19.95
N LYS A 9 5.75 15.16 20.81
CA LYS A 9 6.23 14.90 22.18
C LYS A 9 5.29 13.97 22.95
N GLU A 10 3.99 14.04 22.68
CA GLU A 10 2.98 13.21 23.34
C GLU A 10 3.04 11.74 22.88
N GLN A 11 3.25 11.50 21.59
CA GLN A 11 3.49 10.15 21.06
C GLN A 11 4.72 9.51 21.70
N VAL A 12 5.81 10.27 21.85
CA VAL A 12 7.02 9.80 22.53
C VAL A 12 6.73 9.46 24.00
N ARG A 13 5.96 10.29 24.72
CA ARG A 13 5.57 10.01 26.11
C ARG A 13 4.69 8.75 26.23
N ALA A 14 3.73 8.56 25.33
CA ALA A 14 2.89 7.37 25.30
C ALA A 14 3.72 6.10 25.03
N TYR A 15 4.66 6.19 24.09
CA TYR A 15 5.59 5.12 23.79
C TYR A 15 6.46 4.74 24.99
N MET A 16 7.03 5.72 25.70
CA MET A 16 7.85 5.46 26.90
C MET A 16 7.03 4.81 28.02
N ARG A 17 5.80 5.30 28.29
CA ARG A 17 4.88 4.68 29.27
C ARG A 17 4.55 3.21 28.92
N ARG A 18 4.40 2.88 27.63
CA ARG A 18 4.19 1.50 27.17
C ARG A 18 5.44 0.64 27.37
N ARG A 19 6.61 1.18 27.06
CA ARG A 19 7.92 0.49 27.19
C ARG A 19 8.27 0.19 28.64
N GLU A 20 8.02 1.12 29.55
CA GLU A 20 8.20 0.93 31.00
C GLU A 20 7.46 -0.31 31.52
N ARG A 21 6.24 -0.55 31.01
CA ARG A 21 5.41 -1.70 31.42
C ARG A 21 5.85 -3.04 30.81
N ALA A 22 6.50 -3.01 29.65
CA ALA A 22 6.84 -4.22 28.92
C ALA A 22 8.07 -4.95 29.49
N LEU A 23 8.94 -4.25 30.23
CA LEU A 23 10.22 -4.77 30.76
C LEU A 23 11.07 -5.51 29.70
N GLN A 24 10.90 -5.14 28.43
CA GLN A 24 11.58 -5.79 27.31
C GLN A 24 12.90 -5.08 27.00
N PRO A 25 13.89 -5.83 26.46
CA PRO A 25 15.12 -5.23 25.96
C PRO A 25 14.83 -4.11 24.96
N PRO A 26 15.70 -3.10 24.84
CA PRO A 26 15.50 -2.02 23.88
C PRO A 26 15.36 -2.58 22.46
N PRO A 27 14.24 -2.30 21.77
CA PRO A 27 14.07 -2.74 20.40
C PRO A 27 15.09 -2.01 19.52
N PRO A 28 15.42 -2.58 18.36
CA PRO A 28 16.35 -1.96 17.44
C PRO A 28 15.84 -0.57 17.01
N PRO A 29 16.74 0.39 16.73
CA PRO A 29 16.36 1.78 16.39
C PRO A 29 15.36 1.90 15.24
N ASP A 30 15.42 1.01 14.26
CA ASP A 30 14.49 1.00 13.12
C ASP A 30 13.06 0.68 13.53
N GLU A 31 12.88 -0.19 14.52
CA GLU A 31 11.55 -0.52 15.04
C GLU A 31 10.97 0.65 15.83
N ILE A 32 11.81 1.36 16.61
CA ILE A 32 11.41 2.58 17.30
C ILE A 32 10.94 3.64 16.29
N ARG A 33 11.66 3.79 15.18
CA ARG A 33 11.30 4.70 14.10
C ARG A 33 9.96 4.35 13.48
N ARG A 34 9.69 3.07 13.21
CA ARG A 34 8.38 2.61 12.70
C ARG A 34 7.26 2.87 13.69
N GLN A 35 7.44 2.49 14.96
CA GLN A 35 6.40 2.63 16.00
C GLN A 35 6.05 4.09 16.31
N LEU A 36 7.03 4.99 16.20
CA LEU A 36 6.81 6.43 16.36
C LEU A 36 6.43 7.13 15.04
N ALA A 37 6.28 6.39 13.94
CA ALA A 37 6.16 6.97 12.59
C ALA A 37 7.26 8.02 12.28
N TRP A 38 8.42 7.87 12.93
CA TRP A 38 9.64 8.64 12.69
C TRP A 38 10.39 8.03 11.50
N CYS A 39 9.67 7.91 10.39
CA CYS A 39 10.25 7.46 9.14
C CYS A 39 10.95 8.64 8.48
N ARG A 40 12.14 8.36 7.92
CA ARG A 40 12.67 9.20 6.87
C ARG A 40 11.67 9.11 5.74
N VAL A 41 11.12 10.24 5.28
CA VAL A 41 10.50 10.29 3.96
C VAL A 41 11.66 10.24 2.96
N ASP A 42 12.40 9.12 2.97
CA ASP A 42 13.11 8.73 1.79
C ASP A 42 11.99 8.44 0.80
N ALA A 43 12.09 9.10 -0.35
CA ALA A 43 11.23 8.89 -1.49
C ALA A 43 11.35 7.42 -1.94
N PHE A 44 10.72 6.52 -1.20
CA PHE A 44 10.22 5.27 -1.72
C PHE A 44 8.87 5.63 -2.33
N PRO A 45 8.76 5.71 -3.67
CA PRO A 45 7.52 6.06 -4.34
C PRO A 45 6.54 4.87 -4.26
N GLY A 46 6.09 4.51 -3.07
CA GLY A 46 5.27 3.31 -2.91
C GLY A 46 4.40 3.19 -1.67
N MET A 47 4.73 3.79 -0.53
CA MET A 47 3.97 3.51 0.71
C MET A 47 3.54 4.73 1.55
N CYS A 48 3.88 5.93 1.12
CA CYS A 48 3.19 7.14 1.55
C CYS A 48 2.95 8.01 0.31
N LEU A 49 1.92 7.73 -0.48
CA LEU A 49 1.45 8.76 -1.40
C LEU A 49 0.73 9.81 -0.54
N PRO A 50 1.20 11.07 -0.45
CA PRO A 50 0.25 12.16 -0.33
C PRO A 50 -0.65 12.03 -1.55
N ALA A 51 -1.96 12.11 -1.35
CA ALA A 51 -2.99 12.11 -2.38
C ALA A 51 -2.71 13.26 -3.37
N THR A 52 -1.78 13.02 -4.29
CA THR A 52 -1.50 13.88 -5.42
C THR A 52 -2.48 13.45 -6.50
N PRO A 53 -3.21 14.39 -7.13
CA PRO A 53 -4.20 14.06 -8.15
C PRO A 53 -3.60 13.27 -9.32
N ALA A 54 -2.31 13.48 -9.62
CA ALA A 54 -1.56 12.70 -10.60
C ALA A 54 -1.37 11.22 -10.19
N GLY A 55 -1.16 10.93 -8.90
CA GLY A 55 -1.04 9.57 -8.38
C GLY A 55 -2.37 8.83 -8.38
N LEU A 56 -3.46 9.51 -8.03
CA LEU A 56 -4.83 8.98 -8.15
C LEU A 56 -5.22 8.71 -9.61
N ALA A 57 -4.84 9.58 -10.54
CA ALA A 57 -5.06 9.36 -11.97
C ALA A 57 -4.29 8.13 -12.45
N ALA A 58 -3.00 8.00 -12.12
CA ALA A 58 -2.20 6.83 -12.51
C ALA A 58 -2.75 5.52 -11.91
N GLN A 59 -3.21 5.53 -10.65
CA GLN A 59 -3.87 4.38 -10.02
C GLN A 59 -5.22 4.04 -10.68
N GLY A 60 -6.01 5.04 -11.04
CA GLY A 60 -7.27 4.85 -11.77
C GLY A 60 -7.05 4.25 -13.16
N TRP A 61 -5.99 4.64 -13.86
CA TRP A 61 -5.63 4.08 -15.17
C TRP A 61 -5.19 2.62 -15.06
N HIS A 62 -4.44 2.26 -14.02
CA HIS A 62 -4.04 0.88 -13.77
C HIS A 62 -5.26 -0.02 -13.46
N LEU A 63 -6.19 0.45 -12.63
CA LEU A 63 -7.43 -0.28 -12.33
C LEU A 63 -8.30 -0.47 -13.58
N SER A 64 -8.41 0.54 -14.44
CA SER A 64 -9.15 0.45 -15.70
C SER A 64 -8.53 -0.58 -16.65
N ALA A 65 -7.20 -0.60 -16.75
CA ALA A 65 -6.47 -1.57 -17.58
C ALA A 65 -6.62 -3.01 -17.06
N ASP A 66 -6.56 -3.22 -15.75
CA ASP A 66 -6.79 -4.54 -15.14
C ASP A 66 -8.23 -5.03 -15.35
N MET A 67 -9.22 -4.15 -15.22
CA MET A 67 -10.62 -4.47 -15.46
C MET A 67 -10.89 -4.81 -16.94
N ALA A 68 -10.32 -4.05 -17.88
CA ALA A 68 -10.40 -4.35 -19.30
C ALA A 68 -9.77 -5.71 -19.63
N ARG A 69 -8.58 -6.00 -19.07
CA ARG A 69 -7.88 -7.27 -19.26
C ARG A 69 -8.67 -8.45 -18.71
N LEU A 70 -9.24 -8.32 -17.52
CA LEU A 70 -10.12 -9.36 -16.93
C LEU A 70 -11.38 -9.57 -17.79
N GLY A 71 -12.00 -8.49 -18.27
CA GLY A 71 -13.14 -8.55 -19.18
C GLY A 71 -12.80 -9.27 -20.49
N THR A 72 -11.66 -8.97 -21.10
CA THR A 72 -11.18 -9.66 -22.32
C THR A 72 -10.94 -11.14 -22.05
N LEU A 73 -10.29 -11.51 -20.94
CA LEU A 73 -10.05 -12.91 -20.59
C LEU A 73 -11.35 -13.68 -20.35
N MET A 74 -12.34 -13.05 -19.69
CA MET A 74 -13.66 -13.63 -19.50
C MET A 74 -14.40 -13.83 -20.84
N ALA A 75 -14.31 -12.87 -21.75
CA ALA A 75 -14.91 -12.99 -23.09
C ALA A 75 -14.25 -14.12 -23.91
N ILE A 76 -12.93 -14.24 -23.86
CA ILE A 76 -12.20 -15.34 -24.52
C ILE A 76 -12.58 -16.68 -23.90
N ALA A 77 -12.58 -16.79 -22.57
CA ALA A 77 -12.99 -18.01 -21.89
C ALA A 77 -14.44 -18.41 -22.23
N TRP A 78 -15.34 -17.43 -22.30
CA TRP A 78 -16.73 -17.64 -22.71
C TRP A 78 -16.84 -18.05 -24.18
N LEU A 79 -16.06 -17.47 -25.10
CA LEU A 79 -16.03 -17.88 -26.50
C LEU A 79 -15.50 -19.32 -26.66
N MET A 80 -14.46 -19.67 -25.91
CA MET A 80 -13.89 -21.03 -25.91
C MET A 80 -14.87 -22.06 -25.33
N HIS A 81 -15.66 -21.68 -24.33
CA HIS A 81 -16.62 -22.58 -23.66
C HIS A 81 -17.99 -22.62 -24.38
N GLY A 82 -18.47 -21.50 -24.91
CA GLY A 82 -19.74 -21.33 -25.62
C GLY A 82 -19.65 -21.68 -27.12
N GLY A 83 -18.47 -21.59 -27.73
CA GLY A 83 -18.22 -22.03 -29.11
C GLY A 83 -18.35 -23.55 -29.29
N VAL A 84 -18.29 -24.34 -28.21
CA VAL A 84 -18.58 -25.78 -28.22
C VAL A 84 -20.09 -26.07 -28.34
N ALA A 85 -20.95 -25.16 -27.86
CA ALA A 85 -22.40 -25.33 -27.92
C ALA A 85 -23.01 -24.91 -29.28
N HIS A 86 -22.31 -24.10 -30.08
CA HIS A 86 -22.82 -23.60 -31.36
C HIS A 86 -22.23 -24.34 -32.59
N ARG A 87 -21.87 -25.62 -32.44
CA ARG A 87 -21.57 -26.51 -33.57
C ARG A 87 -22.52 -27.70 -33.60
N LYS A 88 -23.82 -27.42 -33.69
CA LYS A 88 -24.84 -28.38 -34.13
C LYS A 88 -25.89 -27.67 -34.97
N ASN A 89 -25.55 -27.45 -36.23
CA ASN A 89 -26.29 -27.85 -37.43
C ASN A 89 -25.68 -27.12 -38.64
#